data_AF-A0A2M7QBV6-F1
#
_entry.id   AF-A0A2M7QBV6-F1
#
_cell.length_a   1.000
_cell.length_b   1.000
_cell.length_c   1.000
_cell.angle_alpha   90.00
_cell.angle_beta   90.00
_cell.angle_gamma   90.00
#
_symmetry.space_group_name_H-M   'P 1'
#
loop_
_entity.id
_entity.type
_entity.pdbx_description
1 polymer ?
#
loop_
_entity_poly.entity_id
_entity_poly.type
_entity_poly.pdbx_seq_one_letter_code
_entity_poly.pdbx_strand_id
1 'polypeptide(L)'
;MINFLKFTWVYILISAVVIGCGLFSVIRYGFTYSIEFVGGSDLSYQLNKKPDLAEIKKIVKGQKAEMIEISYEGSVLHMRLKPIDEKQEAQIRKEIGTKFSLTPKLLRFETVGPVIGKETMQKTAVAALLA
;
A
#
# COMPACT_ATOMS: atom_id res chain seq x y z
N MET A 1 -31.81 41.55 4.84
CA MET A 1 -30.40 41.16 4.64
C MET A 1 -30.04 40.11 5.69
N ILE A 2 -29.68 38.89 5.28
CA ILE A 2 -29.35 37.79 6.20
C ILE A 2 -27.94 38.00 6.74
N ASN A 3 -27.76 37.92 8.06
CA ASN A 3 -26.51 38.24 8.73
C ASN A 3 -25.67 36.98 8.97
N PHE A 4 -24.86 36.59 7.98
CA PHE A 4 -24.04 35.37 7.98
C PHE A 4 -22.92 35.37 9.02
N LEU A 5 -22.53 36.53 9.55
CA LEU A 5 -21.40 36.69 10.47
C LEU A 5 -21.73 36.38 11.94
N LYS A 6 -23.00 36.20 12.30
CA LYS A 6 -23.43 36.03 13.70
C LYS A 6 -22.91 34.72 14.33
N PHE A 7 -22.77 33.66 13.54
CA PHE A 7 -22.39 32.32 14.01
C PHE A 7 -20.97 31.90 13.59
N THR A 8 -20.19 32.79 12.99
CA THR A 8 -18.84 32.48 12.47
C THR A 8 -17.95 31.85 13.53
N TRP A 9 -18.00 32.34 14.78
CA TRP A 9 -17.23 31.80 15.89
C TRP A 9 -17.62 30.36 16.26
N VAL A 10 -18.90 30.00 16.15
CA VAL A 10 -19.37 28.63 16.40
C VAL A 10 -18.87 27.69 15.30
N TYR A 11 -18.94 28.11 14.04
CA TYR A 11 -18.41 27.32 12.92
C TYR A 11 -16.88 27.16 12.98
N ILE A 12 -16.16 28.21 13.40
CA ILE A 12 -14.70 28.13 13.62
C ILE A 12 -14.39 27.15 14.74
N LEU A 13 -15.12 27.17 15.85
CA LEU A 13 -14.88 26.27 16.97
C LEU A 13 -15.12 24.80 16.58
N ILE A 14 -16.24 24.51 15.91
CA ILE A 14 -16.54 23.16 15.42
C ILE A 14 -15.45 22.70 14.44
N SER A 15 -15.05 23.56 13.51
CA SER A 15 -13.99 23.25 12.55
C SER A 15 -12.65 22.98 13.24
N ALA A 16 -12.29 23.78 14.23
CA ALA A 16 -11.06 23.61 15.01
C ALA A 16 -11.05 22.28 15.78
N VAL A 17 -12.19 21.87 16.35
CA VAL A 17 -12.32 20.56 17.02
C VAL A 17 -12.15 19.41 16.01
N VAL A 18 -12.79 19.49 14.85
CA VAL A 18 -12.67 18.46 13.80
C VAL A 18 -11.23 18.34 13.30
N ILE A 19 -10.59 19.47 13.01
CA ILE A 19 -9.18 19.52 12.58
C ILE A 19 -8.27 18.98 13.68
N GLY A 20 -8.49 19.39 14.93
CA GLY A 20 -7.70 18.94 16.09
C GLY A 20 -7.80 17.42 16.30
N CYS A 21 -9.01 16.86 16.25
CA CYS A 21 -9.22 15.41 16.32
C CYS A 21 -8.56 14.68 15.14
N GLY A 22 -8.65 15.23 13.93
CA GLY A 22 -7.98 14.68 12.75
C GLY A 22 -6.46 14.65 12.91
N LEU A 23 -5.86 15.75 13.36
CA LEU A 23 -4.42 15.85 13.58
C LEU A 23 -3.95 14.91 14.69
N PHE A 24 -4.73 14.80 15.78
CA PHE A 24 -4.46 13.85 16.86
C PHE A 24 -4.46 12.41 16.35
N SER A 25 -5.42 12.04 15.50
CA SER A 25 -5.49 10.72 14.89
C SER A 25 -4.24 10.44 14.05
N VAL A 26 -3.81 11.39 13.21
CA VAL A 26 -2.61 11.23 12.37
C VAL A 26 -1.36 11.02 13.23
N ILE A 27 -1.18 11.79 14.30
CA ILE A 27 0.00 11.66 15.18
C ILE A 27 -0.02 10.32 15.93
N ARG A 28 -1.20 9.87 16.38
CA ARG A 28 -1.33 8.66 17.21
C ARG A 28 -1.26 7.35 16.41
N TYR A 29 -1.80 7.33 15.20
CA TYR A 29 -1.84 6.13 14.36
C TYR A 29 -0.73 6.12 13.30
N GLY A 30 -0.13 7.28 13.01
CA GLY A 30 0.89 7.42 11.98
C GLY A 30 0.33 7.36 10.56
N PHE A 31 1.23 7.44 9.58
CA PHE A 31 0.90 7.30 8.16
C PHE A 31 1.21 5.89 7.68
N THR A 32 0.30 5.29 6.90
CA THR A 32 0.55 4.06 6.14
C THR A 32 1.23 4.41 4.83
N TYR A 33 2.56 4.46 4.82
CA TYR A 33 3.33 4.82 3.64
C TYR A 33 3.23 3.76 2.53
N SER A 34 3.07 4.21 1.30
CA SER A 34 3.15 3.36 0.11
C SER A 34 4.57 2.84 -0.12
N ILE A 35 4.68 1.77 -0.90
CA ILE A 35 5.96 1.16 -1.31
C ILE A 35 6.92 2.15 -2.00
N GLU A 36 6.39 3.21 -2.61
CA GLU A 36 7.18 4.27 -3.26
C GLU A 36 8.02 5.08 -2.26
N PHE A 37 7.62 5.11 -0.99
CA PHE A 37 8.32 5.84 0.08
C PHE A 37 9.16 4.94 0.99
N VAL A 38 8.75 3.68 1.19
CA VAL A 38 9.43 2.73 2.10
C VAL A 38 10.37 1.79 1.36
N GLY A 39 10.15 1.58 0.06
CA GLY A 39 10.75 0.49 -0.72
C GLY A 39 9.99 -0.82 -0.52
N GLY A 40 9.80 -1.56 -1.61
CA GLY A 40 8.94 -2.73 -1.65
C GLY A 40 8.69 -3.21 -3.07
N SER A 41 7.98 -4.32 -3.19
CA SER A 41 7.52 -4.85 -4.47
C SER A 41 6.00 -4.93 -4.50
N ASP A 42 5.39 -4.36 -5.53
CA ASP A 42 3.98 -4.54 -5.87
C ASP A 42 3.82 -5.62 -6.92
N LEU A 43 3.04 -6.63 -6.59
CA LEU A 43 2.72 -7.74 -7.46
C LEU A 43 1.21 -7.79 -7.63
N SER A 44 0.75 -7.71 -8.87
CA SER A 44 -0.64 -7.90 -9.24
C SER A 44 -0.78 -9.06 -10.21
N TYR A 45 -1.55 -10.07 -9.83
CA TYR A 45 -1.83 -11.24 -10.66
C TYR A 45 -3.32 -11.37 -10.95
N GLN A 46 -3.66 -11.63 -12.21
CA GLN A 46 -5.01 -12.06 -12.56
C GLN A 46 -5.10 -13.58 -12.38
N LEU A 47 -6.06 -14.03 -11.58
CA LEU A 47 -6.31 -15.43 -11.32
C LEU A 47 -7.70 -15.82 -11.85
N ASN A 48 -7.76 -16.94 -12.56
CA ASN A 48 -9.02 -17.48 -13.09
C ASN A 48 -9.93 -18.08 -12.00
N LYS A 49 -9.38 -18.43 -10.84
CA LYS A 49 -10.12 -18.87 -9.65
C LYS A 49 -9.56 -18.18 -8.42
N LYS A 50 -10.42 -17.89 -7.44
CA LYS A 50 -10.04 -17.29 -6.14
C LYS A 50 -9.45 -18.38 -5.23
N PRO A 51 -8.12 -18.44 -5.03
CA PRO A 51 -7.52 -19.36 -4.08
C PRO A 51 -7.69 -18.80 -2.65
N ASP A 52 -7.51 -19.64 -1.64
CA ASP A 52 -7.54 -19.17 -0.26
C ASP A 52 -6.33 -18.27 0.05
N LEU A 53 -6.60 -17.08 0.62
CA LEU A 53 -5.58 -16.09 0.94
C LEU A 53 -4.56 -16.62 1.96
N ALA A 54 -4.96 -17.53 2.86
CA ALA A 54 -4.06 -18.08 3.86
C ALA A 54 -3.06 -19.06 3.25
N GLU A 55 -3.41 -19.76 2.18
CA GLU A 55 -2.49 -20.64 1.46
C GLU A 55 -1.45 -19.84 0.65
N ILE A 56 -1.87 -18.76 -0.01
CA ILE A 56 -0.95 -17.84 -0.69
C ILE A 56 0.03 -17.24 0.33
N LYS A 57 -0.49 -16.86 1.51
CA LYS A 57 0.32 -16.33 2.61
C LYS A 57 1.36 -17.35 3.12
N LYS A 58 1.06 -18.65 3.07
CA LYS A 58 2.01 -19.71 3.44
C LYS A 58 3.10 -19.89 2.39
N ILE A 59 2.76 -19.85 1.10
CA ILE A 59 3.72 -20.00 -0.01
C ILE A 59 4.75 -18.87 0.03
N VAL A 60 4.29 -17.62 0.12
CA VAL A 60 5.17 -16.46 0.10
C VAL A 60 6.05 -16.40 1.37
N LYS A 61 5.52 -16.79 2.54
CA LYS A 61 6.35 -16.98 3.75
C LYS A 61 7.40 -18.08 3.59
N GLY A 62 7.07 -19.16 2.87
CA GLY A 62 7.99 -20.26 2.57
C GLY A 62 9.21 -19.82 1.73
N GLN A 63 9.02 -18.82 0.87
CA GLN A 63 10.08 -18.22 0.05
C GLN A 63 10.92 -17.15 0.77
N LYS A 64 10.79 -17.03 2.11
CA LYS A 64 11.43 -15.99 2.94
C LYS A 64 11.10 -14.55 2.50
N ALA A 65 10.05 -14.36 1.70
CA ALA A 65 9.56 -13.04 1.37
C ALA A 65 8.61 -12.55 2.48
N GLU A 66 8.96 -11.42 3.10
CA GLU A 66 8.07 -10.77 4.06
C GLU A 66 6.96 -10.03 3.31
N MET A 67 5.74 -10.56 3.41
CA MET A 67 4.54 -9.86 2.95
C MET A 67 4.14 -8.77 3.94
N ILE A 68 3.88 -7.61 3.37
CA ILE A 68 3.35 -6.44 4.07
C ILE A 68 1.83 -6.48 3.98
N GLU A 69 1.28 -6.73 2.78
CA GLU A 69 -0.16 -6.68 2.53
C GLU A 69 -0.56 -7.65 1.42
N ILE A 70 -1.74 -8.26 1.55
CA ILE A 70 -2.36 -9.08 0.52
C ILE A 70 -3.84 -8.73 0.46
N SER A 71 -4.32 -8.38 -0.73
CA SER A 71 -5.72 -8.05 -0.95
C SER A 71 -6.20 -8.67 -2.26
N TYR A 72 -7.51 -8.88 -2.35
CA TYR A 72 -8.15 -9.45 -3.51
C TYR A 72 -9.21 -8.49 -4.01
N GLU A 73 -9.07 -8.03 -5.25
CA GLU A 73 -10.03 -7.15 -5.91
C GLU A 73 -10.64 -7.89 -7.09
N GLY A 74 -11.87 -8.40 -6.92
CA GLY A 74 -12.56 -9.15 -7.97
C GLY A 74 -11.90 -10.49 -8.27
N SER A 75 -11.08 -10.54 -9.33
CA SER A 75 -10.24 -11.68 -9.79
C SER A 75 -8.75 -11.35 -9.80
N VAL A 76 -8.37 -10.17 -9.30
CA VAL A 76 -7.00 -9.69 -9.23
C VAL A 76 -6.49 -9.83 -7.80
N LEU A 77 -5.37 -10.52 -7.66
CA LEU A 77 -4.63 -10.63 -6.41
C LEU A 77 -3.58 -9.52 -6.39
N HIS A 78 -3.66 -8.64 -5.40
CA HIS A 78 -2.64 -7.63 -5.11
C HIS A 78 -1.81 -8.08 -3.90
N MET A 79 -0.50 -8.01 -4.05
CA MET A 79 0.45 -8.34 -2.99
C MET A 79 1.51 -7.24 -2.90
N ARG A 80 1.68 -6.72 -1.69
CA ARG A 80 2.80 -5.86 -1.33
C ARG A 80 3.78 -6.64 -0.49
N LEU A 81 5.00 -6.72 -0.98
CA LEU A 81 6.09 -7.43 -0.33
C LEU A 81 7.23 -6.46 -0.04
N LYS A 82 8.14 -6.87 0.86
CA LYS A 82 9.48 -6.29 0.88
C LYS A 82 10.15 -6.43 -0.50
N PRO A 83 11.13 -5.58 -0.83
CA PRO A 83 11.73 -5.59 -2.15
C PRO A 83 12.30 -6.97 -2.47
N ILE A 84 11.77 -7.60 -3.52
CA ILE A 84 12.19 -8.90 -4.04
C ILE A 84 12.84 -8.75 -5.41
N ASP A 85 13.71 -9.70 -5.74
CA ASP A 85 14.35 -9.77 -7.06
C ASP A 85 13.45 -10.45 -8.10
N GLU A 86 13.66 -10.19 -9.38
CA GLU A 86 12.91 -10.85 -10.48
C GLU A 86 13.01 -12.38 -10.41
N LYS A 87 14.14 -12.93 -9.95
CA LYS A 87 14.28 -14.40 -9.78
C LYS A 87 13.34 -14.94 -8.70
N GLN A 88 13.14 -14.19 -7.62
CA GLN A 88 12.23 -14.56 -6.53
C GLN A 88 10.77 -14.41 -6.96
N GLU A 89 10.44 -13.35 -7.72
CA GLU A 89 9.10 -13.21 -8.32
C GLU A 89 8.77 -14.39 -9.23
N ALA A 90 9.70 -14.76 -10.11
CA ALA A 90 9.51 -15.88 -11.03
C ALA A 90 9.32 -17.21 -10.30
N GLN A 91 10.00 -17.41 -9.16
CA GLN A 91 9.81 -18.59 -8.30
C GLN A 91 8.43 -18.58 -7.64
N ILE A 92 8.01 -17.45 -7.06
CA ILE A 92 6.68 -17.30 -6.45
C ILE A 92 5.58 -17.56 -7.49
N ARG A 93 5.72 -16.99 -8.70
CA ARG A 93 4.77 -17.21 -9.80
C ARG A 93 4.69 -18.68 -10.20
N LYS A 94 5.83 -19.36 -10.31
CA LYS A 94 5.88 -20.79 -10.62
C LYS A 94 5.21 -21.62 -9.53
N GLU A 95 5.50 -21.37 -8.26
CA GLU A 95 4.88 -22.11 -7.15
C GLU A 95 3.38 -21.89 -7.09
N ILE A 96 2.89 -20.66 -7.29
CA ILE A 96 1.46 -20.37 -7.37
C ILE A 96 0.84 -21.13 -8.55
N GLY A 97 1.49 -21.13 -9.71
CA GLY A 97 1.02 -21.85 -10.89
C GLY A 97 0.96 -23.37 -10.70
N THR A 98 1.99 -23.97 -10.09
CA THR A 98 2.09 -25.41 -9.85
C THR A 98 1.15 -25.88 -8.73
N LYS A 99 1.02 -25.13 -7.64
CA LYS A 99 0.18 -25.50 -6.49
C LYS A 99 -1.31 -25.38 -6.79
N PHE A 100 -1.71 -24.38 -7.56
CA PHE A 100 -3.13 -24.11 -7.82
C PHE A 100 -3.59 -24.55 -9.21
N SER A 101 -2.69 -25.12 -10.04
CA SER A 101 -2.96 -25.42 -11.46
C SER A 101 -3.55 -24.21 -12.19
N LEU A 102 -3.07 -23.02 -11.85
CA LEU A 102 -3.52 -21.74 -12.42
C LEU A 102 -2.45 -21.20 -13.36
N THR A 103 -2.89 -20.44 -14.36
CA THR A 103 -2.02 -19.57 -15.17
C THR A 103 -2.12 -18.15 -14.64
N PRO A 104 -1.41 -17.79 -13.55
CA PRO A 104 -1.41 -16.42 -13.05
C PRO A 104 -0.86 -15.49 -14.14
N LYS A 105 -1.72 -14.64 -14.69
CA LYS A 105 -1.27 -13.63 -15.65
C LYS A 105 -0.73 -12.45 -14.84
N LEU A 106 0.57 -12.19 -14.94
CA LEU A 106 1.17 -11.00 -14.33
C LEU A 106 0.56 -9.77 -14.98
N LEU A 107 -0.12 -8.95 -14.19
CA LEU A 107 -0.65 -7.65 -14.60
C LEU A 107 0.37 -6.55 -14.30
N ARG A 108 1.00 -6.62 -13.13
CA ARG A 108 1.92 -5.58 -12.65
C ARG A 108 2.98 -6.21 -11.76
N PHE A 109 4.25 -5.94 -12.08
CA PHE A 109 5.38 -6.18 -11.20
C PHE A 109 6.19 -4.89 -11.15
N GLU A 110 6.19 -4.25 -9.99
CA GLU A 110 6.99 -3.06 -9.74
C GLU A 110 7.80 -3.30 -8.49
N THR A 111 9.09 -2.99 -8.54
CA THR A 111 9.96 -3.06 -7.38
C THR A 111 10.66 -1.72 -7.22
N VAL A 112 10.50 -1.13 -6.04
CA VAL A 112 11.18 0.09 -5.65
C VAL A 112 12.21 -0.27 -4.60
N GLY A 113 13.48 0.03 -4.90
CA GLY A 113 14.58 -0.16 -3.95
C GLY A 113 14.43 0.75 -2.72
N PRO A 114 14.82 0.29 -1.52
CA PRO A 114 14.68 1.06 -0.29
C PRO A 114 15.49 2.37 -0.29
N VAL A 115 16.59 2.41 -1.05
CA VAL A 115 17.40 3.63 -1.22
C VAL A 115 16.63 4.68 -2.02
N ILE A 116 16.05 4.28 -3.16
CA ILE A 116 15.27 5.17 -4.03
C ILE A 116 14.02 5.64 -3.30
N GLY A 117 13.31 4.74 -2.59
CA GLY A 117 12.13 5.12 -1.83
C GLY A 117 12.42 6.18 -0.76
N LYS A 118 13.53 6.02 -0.03
CA LYS A 118 13.98 7.00 0.97
C LYS A 118 14.34 8.35 0.34
N GLU A 119 15.03 8.35 -0.79
CA GLU A 119 15.32 9.60 -1.52
C GLU A 119 14.06 10.30 -2.02
N THR A 120 13.10 9.54 -2.57
CA THR A 120 11.81 10.07 -3.01
C THR A 120 11.07 10.71 -1.84
N MET A 121 11.00 10.03 -0.69
CA MET A 121 10.37 10.57 0.51
C MET A 121 11.00 11.89 0.95
N GLN A 122 12.34 11.98 0.94
CA GLN A 122 13.06 13.20 1.28
C GLN A 122 12.77 14.33 0.28
N LYS A 123 12.83 14.05 -1.03
CA LYS A 123 12.58 15.05 -2.08
C LYS A 123 11.13 15.53 -2.04
N THR A 124 10.17 14.64 -1.86
CA THR A 124 8.75 14.98 -1.73
C THR A 124 8.50 15.83 -0.48
N ALA A 125 9.13 15.51 0.66
CA ALA A 125 8.99 16.32 1.86
C ALA A 125 9.54 17.74 1.68
N VAL A 126 10.71 17.88 1.03
CA VAL A 126 11.29 19.19 0.71
C VAL A 126 10.39 19.96 -0.27
N ALA A 127 9.87 19.30 -1.31
CA ALA A 127 8.97 19.93 -2.27
C ALA A 127 7.67 20.41 -1.61
N ALA A 128 7.08 19.62 -0.72
CA ALA A 128 5.87 19.98 0.01
C ALA A 128 6.07 21.13 1.00
N LEU A 129 7.28 21.32 1.53
CA LEU A 129 7.63 22.45 2.40
C LEU A 129 7.90 23.75 1.63
N LEU A 130 8.37 23.65 0.38
CA LEU A 130 8.67 24.80 -0.47
C LEU A 130 7.47 25.29 -1.29
N ALA A 131 6.47 24.43 -1.52
CA ALA A 131 5.24 24.75 -2.24
C ALA A 131 4.28 25.58 -1.38
#